data_AF-A0A967IBT6-F1
#
_entry.id   AF-A0A967IBT6-F1
#
_cell.length_a   1.000
_cell.length_b   1.000
_cell.length_c   1.000
_cell.angle_alpha   90.00
_cell.angle_beta   90.00
_cell.angle_gamma   90.00
#
_symmetry.space_group_name_H-M   'P 1'
#
loop_
_entity.id
_entity.type
_entity.pdbx_description
1 polymer ?
#
loop_
_entity_poly.entity_id
_entity_poly.type
_entity_poly.pdbx_seq_one_letter_code
_entity_poly.pdbx_strand_id
1 'polypeptide(L)'
;MAATGRIVSLTLNLRFDDGFVAWLNGAKIASVNDPAPLAWNSAATGPADETPARGNGVDFDISAHAGHLVVGENVLAIQLLNTDISSDDLLCLPTVTVSVARVPVGAIEFRQIESNPGS
;
A
#
# COMPACT_ATOMS: atom_id res chain seq x y z
N MET A 1 -6.52 -16.16 -10.03
CA MET A 1 -5.12 -16.44 -9.63
C MET A 1 -4.52 -15.12 -9.16
N ALA A 2 -4.11 -15.01 -7.90
CA ALA A 2 -3.51 -13.77 -7.36
C ALA A 2 -2.11 -13.56 -7.97
N ALA A 3 -1.83 -12.38 -8.53
CA ALA A 3 -0.55 -12.04 -9.16
C ALA A 3 0.51 -11.59 -8.15
N THR A 4 0.54 -12.22 -6.98
CA THR A 4 1.31 -11.76 -5.83
C THR A 4 2.69 -12.38 -5.74
N GLY A 5 2.94 -13.50 -6.45
CA GLY A 5 4.20 -14.25 -6.40
C GLY A 5 5.45 -13.50 -6.91
N ARG A 6 5.30 -12.27 -7.38
CA ARG A 6 6.40 -11.41 -7.83
C ARG A 6 6.44 -10.05 -7.14
N ILE A 7 5.50 -9.75 -6.24
CA ILE A 7 5.52 -8.47 -5.52
C ILE A 7 6.60 -8.56 -4.44
N VAL A 8 7.52 -7.62 -4.45
CA VAL A 8 8.65 -7.51 -3.50
C VAL A 8 8.30 -6.55 -2.38
N SER A 9 7.62 -5.45 -2.70
CA SER A 9 7.08 -4.53 -1.70
C SER A 9 5.81 -3.85 -2.19
N LEU A 10 4.99 -3.45 -1.24
CA LEU A 10 3.82 -2.62 -1.44
C LEU A 10 3.83 -1.49 -0.40
N THR A 11 3.82 -0.26 -0.87
CA THR A 11 3.88 0.93 -0.01
C THR A 11 2.72 1.86 -0.34
N LEU A 12 2.02 2.32 0.70
CA LEU A 12 1.10 3.45 0.61
C LEU A 12 1.81 4.68 1.17
N ASN A 13 2.14 5.64 0.33
CA ASN A 13 2.46 6.99 0.79
C ASN A 13 1.15 7.77 0.89
N LEU A 14 0.91 8.42 2.03
CA LEU A 14 -0.27 9.24 2.20
C LEU A 14 0.07 10.59 2.82
N ARG A 15 -0.40 11.65 2.16
CA ARG A 15 -0.55 12.96 2.80
C ARG A 15 -1.96 13.10 3.33
N PHE A 16 -2.06 13.39 4.63
CA PHE A 16 -3.31 13.50 5.36
C PHE A 16 -3.17 14.55 6.45
N ASP A 17 -4.29 14.86 7.10
CA ASP A 17 -4.33 15.88 8.13
C ASP A 17 -4.47 15.30 9.54
N ASP A 18 -5.67 14.89 9.93
CA ASP A 18 -5.96 14.40 11.27
C ASP A 18 -5.84 12.88 11.37
N GLY A 19 -6.59 12.15 10.54
CA GLY A 19 -6.60 10.70 10.54
C GLY A 19 -7.14 10.10 9.26
N PHE A 20 -6.94 8.79 9.12
CA PHE A 20 -7.49 8.05 8.00
C PHE A 20 -7.61 6.56 8.32
N VAL A 21 -8.44 5.89 7.50
CA VAL A 21 -8.46 4.43 7.38
C VAL A 21 -8.40 4.09 5.89
N ALA A 22 -7.51 3.17 5.52
CA ALA A 22 -7.27 2.76 4.15
C ALA A 22 -7.65 1.30 3.94
N TRP A 23 -8.28 1.00 2.81
CA TRP A 23 -8.61 -0.35 2.37
C TRP A 23 -8.14 -0.61 0.95
N LEU A 24 -7.68 -1.82 0.71
CA LEU A 24 -7.37 -2.36 -0.61
C LEU A 24 -8.31 -3.52 -0.91
N ASN A 25 -9.12 -3.38 -1.96
CA ASN A 25 -10.13 -4.38 -2.35
C ASN A 25 -11.01 -4.85 -1.17
N GLY A 26 -11.38 -3.91 -0.29
CA GLY A 26 -12.23 -4.15 0.88
C GLY A 26 -11.49 -4.63 2.14
N ALA A 27 -10.20 -4.94 2.08
CA ALA A 27 -9.40 -5.29 3.26
C ALA A 27 -8.71 -4.07 3.85
N LYS A 28 -8.80 -3.85 5.17
CA LYS A 28 -8.11 -2.74 5.84
C LYS A 28 -6.59 -2.96 5.78
N ILE A 29 -5.84 -1.95 5.33
CA ILE A 29 -4.40 -2.05 5.07
C ILE A 29 -3.55 -1.07 5.88
N ALA A 30 -4.09 0.07 6.31
CA ALA A 30 -3.40 1.07 7.11
C ALA A 30 -4.42 1.98 7.80
N SER A 31 -4.03 2.58 8.93
CA SER A 31 -4.83 3.62 9.58
C SER A 31 -4.00 4.45 10.54
N VAL A 32 -4.36 5.72 10.68
CA VAL A 32 -3.86 6.63 11.72
C VAL A 32 -5.05 7.33 12.35
N ASN A 33 -5.03 7.43 13.68
CA ASN A 33 -6.09 8.07 14.48
C ASN A 33 -7.51 7.52 14.23
N ASP A 34 -7.60 6.20 13.97
CA ASP A 34 -8.84 5.46 13.73
C ASP A 34 -9.57 5.11 15.04
N PRO A 35 -10.82 5.54 15.25
CA PRO A 35 -11.60 5.16 16.42
C PRO A 35 -12.15 3.73 16.33
N ALA A 36 -12.35 3.11 17.49
CA ALA A 36 -13.04 1.83 17.60
C ALA A 36 -14.30 1.98 18.47
N PRO A 37 -15.52 1.77 17.93
CA PRO A 37 -15.83 1.37 16.55
C PRO A 37 -15.71 2.52 15.54
N LEU A 38 -15.36 2.17 14.29
CA LEU A 38 -15.37 3.09 13.16
C LEU A 38 -16.77 3.17 12.52
N ALA A 39 -17.28 4.38 12.38
CA ALA A 39 -18.52 4.71 11.67
C ALA A 39 -18.23 5.70 10.54
N TRP A 40 -19.17 5.87 9.62
CA TRP A 40 -19.00 6.75 8.45
C TRP A 40 -18.78 8.22 8.81
N ASN A 41 -19.26 8.66 9.97
CA ASN A 41 -19.14 10.02 10.50
C ASN A 41 -18.22 10.10 11.74
N SER A 42 -17.35 9.11 11.92
CA SER A 42 -16.38 9.10 13.00
C SER A 42 -15.39 10.26 12.89
N ALA A 43 -15.08 10.85 14.03
CA ALA A 43 -13.95 11.78 14.17
C ALA A 43 -12.63 11.00 14.35
N ALA A 44 -11.51 11.63 14.04
CA ALA A 44 -10.19 11.12 14.37
C ALA A 44 -10.00 11.07 15.89
N THR A 45 -9.25 10.10 16.41
CA THR A 45 -8.97 10.00 17.86
C THR A 45 -8.01 11.10 18.36
N GLY A 46 -7.39 11.84 17.45
CA GLY A 46 -6.45 12.93 17.71
C GLY A 46 -5.89 13.47 16.40
N PRO A 47 -5.13 14.58 16.45
CA PRO A 47 -4.49 15.15 15.27
C PRO A 47 -3.28 14.31 14.83
N ALA A 48 -2.80 14.49 13.60
CA ALA A 48 -1.52 13.92 13.18
C ALA A 48 -0.36 14.90 13.42
N ASP A 49 0.87 14.40 13.33
CA ASP A 49 2.04 15.27 13.19
C ASP A 49 2.01 15.91 11.80
N GLU A 50 1.65 17.20 11.76
CA GLU A 50 1.41 17.95 10.52
C GLU A 50 2.63 18.01 9.60
N THR A 51 3.85 17.96 10.15
CA THR A 51 5.08 18.23 9.37
C THR A 51 5.35 17.16 8.31
N PRO A 52 5.44 15.86 8.66
CA PRO A 52 5.56 14.81 7.65
C PRO A 52 4.25 14.57 6.89
N ALA A 53 3.09 14.65 7.56
CA ALA A 53 1.80 14.27 6.99
C ALA A 53 1.32 15.24 5.90
N ARG A 54 1.48 16.56 6.08
CA ARG A 54 1.09 17.56 5.07
C ARG A 54 2.19 17.84 4.04
N GLY A 55 3.45 17.54 4.35
CA GLY A 55 4.62 17.73 3.47
C GLY A 55 4.74 16.71 2.34
N ASN A 56 5.69 15.78 2.45
CA ASN A 56 5.90 14.72 1.44
C ASN A 56 5.06 13.46 1.69
N GLY A 57 4.27 13.44 2.76
CA GLY A 57 3.47 12.28 3.16
C GLY A 57 4.27 11.29 4.00
N VAL A 58 3.55 10.34 4.56
CA VAL A 58 4.09 9.24 5.37
C VAL A 58 4.01 7.95 4.58
N ASP A 59 5.11 7.21 4.55
CA ASP A 59 5.17 5.88 3.94
C ASP A 59 4.68 4.82 4.94
N PHE A 60 3.67 4.08 4.54
CA PHE A 60 3.17 2.89 5.22
C PHE A 60 3.58 1.65 4.42
N ASP A 61 4.40 0.79 5.02
CA ASP A 61 4.67 -0.54 4.47
C ASP A 61 3.43 -1.41 4.65
N ILE A 62 2.80 -1.74 3.52
CA ILE A 62 1.61 -2.58 3.44
C ILE A 62 1.91 -3.86 2.66
N SER A 63 3.17 -4.29 2.61
CA SER A 63 3.61 -5.49 1.89
C SER A 63 2.90 -6.76 2.38
N ALA A 64 2.53 -6.83 3.66
CA ALA A 64 1.71 -7.91 4.21
C ALA A 64 0.32 -8.02 3.55
N HIS A 65 -0.17 -6.94 2.95
CA HIS A 65 -1.45 -6.85 2.26
C HIS A 65 -1.35 -7.08 0.75
N ALA A 66 -0.16 -7.39 0.21
CA ALA A 66 0.01 -7.69 -1.21
C ALA A 66 -0.92 -8.83 -1.69
N GLY A 67 -1.27 -9.76 -0.79
CA GLY A 67 -2.26 -10.82 -1.01
C GLY A 67 -3.63 -10.35 -1.50
N HIS A 68 -4.01 -9.10 -1.22
CA HIS A 68 -5.29 -8.53 -1.65
C HIS A 68 -5.28 -8.00 -3.08
N LEU A 69 -4.11 -7.85 -3.71
CA LEU A 69 -4.02 -7.41 -5.10
C LEU A 69 -4.52 -8.50 -6.06
N VAL A 70 -5.32 -8.07 -7.03
CA VAL A 70 -5.83 -8.91 -8.10
C VAL A 70 -5.22 -8.51 -9.45
N VAL A 71 -5.20 -9.45 -10.39
CA VAL A 71 -4.88 -9.14 -11.78
C VAL A 71 -5.96 -8.21 -12.34
N GLY A 72 -5.53 -7.08 -12.89
CA GLY A 72 -6.44 -6.08 -13.45
C GLY A 72 -6.70 -4.94 -12.48
N GLU A 73 -7.96 -4.54 -12.36
CA GLU A 73 -8.36 -3.39 -11.57
C GLU A 73 -8.31 -3.68 -10.06
N ASN A 74 -7.80 -2.73 -9.30
CA ASN A 74 -7.75 -2.75 -7.85
C ASN A 74 -8.34 -1.46 -7.32
N VAL A 75 -9.07 -1.53 -6.21
CA VAL A 75 -9.73 -0.40 -5.57
C VAL A 75 -8.99 -0.06 -4.28
N LEU A 76 -8.51 1.19 -4.21
CA LEU A 76 -8.06 1.82 -2.97
C LEU A 76 -9.19 2.69 -2.45
N ALA A 77 -9.66 2.44 -1.23
CA ALA A 77 -10.61 3.30 -0.53
C ALA A 77 -9.92 3.94 0.67
N ILE A 78 -10.17 5.24 0.88
CA ILE A 78 -9.67 6.00 2.02
C ILE A 78 -10.87 6.69 2.68
N GLN A 79 -11.08 6.45 3.98
CA GLN A 79 -11.92 7.29 4.82
C GLN A 79 -11.01 8.27 5.53
N LEU A 80 -11.14 9.56 5.21
CA LEU A 80 -10.52 10.61 6.00
C LEU A 80 -11.31 10.85 7.29
N LEU A 81 -10.58 11.19 8.35
CA LEU A 81 -11.11 11.51 9.66
C LEU A 81 -10.58 12.87 10.06
N ASN A 82 -11.46 13.78 10.49
CA ASN A 82 -11.09 15.03 11.14
C ASN A 82 -11.38 14.95 12.64
N THR A 83 -10.61 15.66 13.45
CA THR A 83 -10.82 15.80 14.90
C THR A 83 -11.96 16.79 15.20
N ASP A 84 -12.09 17.85 14.40
CA ASP A 84 -13.12 18.87 14.53
C ASP A 84 -14.01 18.94 13.27
N ILE A 85 -15.33 19.00 13.48
CA ILE A 85 -16.33 19.13 12.41
C ILE A 85 -16.31 20.53 11.75
N SER A 86 -15.76 21.51 12.45
CA SER A 86 -15.58 22.88 11.98
C SER A 86 -14.21 23.12 11.35
N SER A 87 -13.40 22.07 11.15
CA SER A 87 -12.15 22.21 10.42
C SER A 87 -12.42 22.66 8.98
N ASP A 88 -11.72 23.73 8.58
CA ASP A 88 -11.82 24.32 7.24
C ASP A 88 -10.80 23.71 6.26
N ASP A 89 -10.00 22.74 6.69
CA ASP A 89 -9.05 22.02 5.85
C ASP A 89 -9.25 20.50 5.82
N LEU A 90 -8.84 19.94 4.68
CA LEU A 90 -8.93 18.52 4.36
C LEU A 90 -7.82 18.17 3.39
N LEU A 91 -7.08 17.09 3.67
CA LEU A 91 -6.01 16.61 2.81
C LEU A 91 -6.09 15.09 2.63
N CYS A 92 -6.14 14.63 1.39
CA CYS A 92 -5.95 13.23 1.02
C CYS A 92 -5.22 13.15 -0.31
N LEU A 93 -3.93 12.83 -0.27
CA LEU A 93 -3.15 12.55 -1.48
C LEU A 93 -2.46 11.18 -1.34
N PRO A 94 -3.13 10.09 -1.72
CA PRO A 94 -2.57 8.74 -1.67
C PRO A 94 -1.69 8.48 -2.90
N THR A 95 -0.56 7.82 -2.69
CA THR A 95 0.24 7.20 -3.75
C THR A 95 0.52 5.75 -3.34
N VAL A 96 0.20 4.79 -4.21
CA VAL A 96 0.54 3.39 -4.01
C VAL A 96 1.70 3.02 -4.93
N THR A 97 2.77 2.52 -4.34
CA THR A 97 3.95 2.02 -5.05
C THR A 97 4.02 0.50 -4.91
N VAL A 98 4.08 -0.20 -6.04
CA VAL A 98 4.28 -1.64 -6.10
C VAL A 98 5.66 -1.92 -6.69
N SER A 99 6.52 -2.60 -5.94
CA SER A 99 7.77 -3.11 -6.48
C SER A 99 7.60 -4.58 -6.85
N VAL A 100 8.03 -4.96 -8.05
CA VAL A 100 7.95 -6.33 -8.53
C VAL A 100 9.35 -6.89 -8.84
N ALA A 101 9.58 -8.14 -8.48
CA ALA A 101 10.78 -8.87 -8.84
C ALA A 101 10.83 -8.99 -10.36
N ARG A 102 11.92 -8.49 -10.96
CA ARG A 102 12.20 -8.73 -12.37
C ARG A 102 12.64 -10.19 -12.52
N VAL A 103 11.90 -10.95 -13.32
CA VAL A 103 12.42 -12.20 -13.88
C VAL A 103 13.25 -11.80 -15.09
N PRO A 104 14.58 -12.01 -15.10
CA PRO A 104 15.39 -11.77 -16.27
C PRO A 104 14.89 -12.68 -17.40
N VAL A 105 14.40 -12.09 -18.50
CA VAL A 105 14.12 -12.85 -19.71
C VAL A 105 15.48 -13.27 -20.27
N GLY A 106 15.78 -14.58 -20.23
CA GLY A 106 17.07 -15.14 -20.70
C GLY A 106 17.85 -15.97 -19.68
N ALA A 107 17.42 -16.05 -18.41
CA ALA A 107 18.12 -16.84 -17.39
C ALA A 107 17.80 -18.36 -17.43
N ILE A 108 17.62 -18.93 -18.62
CA ILE A 108 17.74 -20.39 -18.81
C ILE A 108 19.13 -20.62 -19.39
N GLU A 109 20.12 -20.76 -18.50
CA GLU A 109 21.43 -21.27 -18.90
C GLU A 109 21.38 -22.80 -18.82
N PHE A 110 21.45 -23.47 -19.97
CA PHE A 110 21.93 -24.85 -19.99
C PHE A 110 23.43 -24.79 -19.69
N ARG A 111 23.88 -25.38 -18.57
CA ARG A 111 25.31 -25.63 -18.39
C ARG A 111 25.79 -26.49 -19.56
N GLN A 112 27.02 -26.21 -20.01
CA GLN A 112 27.71 -26.92 -21.08
C GLN A 112 27.33 -28.41 -21.11
N ILE A 113 26.73 -28.85 -22.22
CA ILE A 113 26.58 -30.28 -22.49
C ILE A 113 27.98 -30.76 -22.85
N GLU A 114 28.70 -31.32 -21.87
CA GLU A 114 29.91 -32.07 -22.16
C GLU A 114 29.52 -33.31 -22.96
N SER A 115 29.77 -33.25 -24.27
CA SER A 115 29.82 -34.46 -25.09
C SER A 115 31.13 -35.15 -24.74
N ASN A 116 31.07 -36.23 -23.95
CA ASN A 116 32.22 -37.12 -23.80
C ASN A 116 32.01 -38.36 -24.70
N PRO A 117 32.38 -38.34 -25.99
CA PRO A 117 32.53 -39.56 -26.77
C PRO A 117 33.92 -40.13 -26.48
N GLY A 118 34.11 -40.61 -25.26
CA GLY A 118 35.33 -41.27 -24.81
C GLY A 118 35.04 -42.71 -24.38
N SER A 119 34.67 -43.55 -25.34
CA SER A 119 34.84 -45.02 -25.31
C SER A 119 34.67 -45.60 -26.70
#